data_AF-A0A359FNA8-F1
#
_entry.id   AF-A0A359FNA8-F1
#
_cell.length_a   1.000
_cell.length_b   1.000
_cell.length_c   1.000
_cell.angle_alpha   90.00
_cell.angle_beta   90.00
_cell.angle_gamma   90.00
#
_symmetry.space_group_name_H-M   'P 1'
#
loop_
_entity.id
_entity.type
_entity.pdbx_description
1 polymer ?
#
loop_
_entity_poly.entity_id
_entity_poly.type
_entity_poly.pdbx_seq_one_letter_code
_entity_poly.pdbx_strand_id
1 'polypeptide(L)'
;MNPPTEYRRRLPHIQPEQAVFFITFRLAGTIPTAIMETLHNDYEKAVQTSENLHIKILKAKQDYFEQIENVLDSAEFGPTWLKNPEIARVVSESIHFYDQKMYKLWCAIAS
;
A
#
# COMPACT_ATOMS: atom_id res chain seq x y z
N MET A 1 27.24 13.61 -5.76
CA MET A 1 25.81 13.80 -6.08
C MET A 1 25.05 12.84 -5.20
N ASN A 2 24.21 13.34 -4.29
CA ASN A 2 23.28 12.46 -3.58
C ASN A 2 22.24 12.00 -4.61
N PRO A 3 21.91 10.70 -4.68
CA PRO A 3 20.84 10.25 -5.57
C PRO A 3 19.54 10.99 -5.22
N PRO A 4 18.70 11.31 -6.22
CA PRO A 4 17.45 11.99 -5.95
C PRO A 4 16.58 11.16 -5.00
N THR A 5 16.10 11.80 -3.94
CA THR A 5 15.23 11.23 -2.90
C THR A 5 13.97 10.58 -3.46
N GLU A 6 13.51 11.07 -4.61
CA GLU A 6 12.44 10.48 -5.44
C GLU A 6 12.84 10.60 -6.93
N TYR A 7 12.73 9.50 -7.68
CA TYR A 7 12.73 9.56 -9.14
C TYR A 7 11.70 8.59 -9.72
N ARG A 8 11.14 8.92 -10.89
CA ARG A 8 10.08 8.12 -11.53
C ARG A 8 10.58 7.51 -12.84
N ARG A 9 10.41 6.18 -12.96
CA ARG A 9 10.39 5.45 -14.25
C ARG A 9 8.98 4.86 -14.43
N ARG A 10 8.83 3.58 -14.77
CA ARG A 10 7.51 2.91 -14.74
C ARG A 10 6.95 2.75 -13.33
N LEU A 11 7.82 2.74 -12.32
CA LEU A 11 7.43 2.70 -10.90
C LEU A 11 8.08 3.88 -10.16
N PRO A 12 7.42 4.43 -9.13
CA PRO A 12 8.02 5.42 -8.25
C PRO A 12 9.14 4.78 -7.44
N HIS A 13 10.33 5.39 -7.47
CA HIS A 13 11.44 5.00 -6.62
C HIS A 13 11.62 6.11 -5.57
N ILE A 14 11.37 5.78 -4.31
CA ILE A 14 11.51 6.69 -3.17
C ILE A 14 12.59 6.10 -2.27
N GLN A 15 13.71 6.81 -2.11
CA GLN A 15 14.88 6.35 -1.33
C GLN A 15 15.51 7.47 -0.49
N PRO A 16 14.74 8.20 0.35
CA PRO A 16 15.30 9.07 1.37
C PRO A 16 16.27 8.34 2.29
N GLU A 17 17.42 8.96 2.53
CA GLU A 17 18.37 8.47 3.51
C GLU A 17 17.72 8.39 4.89
N GLN A 18 17.87 7.25 5.57
CA GLN A 18 17.45 7.02 6.96
C GLN A 18 15.95 7.14 7.25
N ALA A 19 15.09 7.17 6.22
CA ALA A 19 13.65 7.19 6.46
C ALA A 19 13.11 5.86 6.99
N VAL A 20 12.04 5.95 7.79
CA VAL A 20 11.24 4.81 8.21
C VAL A 20 10.00 4.74 7.33
N PHE A 21 9.74 3.55 6.77
CA PHE A 21 8.58 3.29 5.93
C PHE A 21 7.58 2.40 6.67
N PHE A 22 6.30 2.72 6.49
CA PHE A 22 5.21 1.80 6.75
C PHE A 22 4.71 1.27 5.41
N ILE A 23 4.78 -0.05 5.22
CA ILE A 23 4.43 -0.72 3.96
C ILE A 23 3.29 -1.70 4.25
N THR A 24 2.19 -1.57 3.53
CA THR A 24 1.10 -2.54 3.53
C THR A 24 1.15 -3.35 2.25
N PHE A 25 0.97 -4.67 2.38
CA PHE A 25 0.85 -5.59 1.26
C PHE A 25 -0.58 -6.11 1.20
N ARG A 26 -1.08 -6.33 -0.02
CA ARG A 26 -2.32 -7.08 -0.24
C ARG A 26 -2.05 -8.26 -1.17
N LEU A 27 -2.80 -9.34 -0.98
CA LEU A 27 -2.74 -10.46 -1.92
C LEU A 27 -3.39 -10.07 -3.24
N ALA A 28 -2.84 -10.61 -4.33
CA ALA A 28 -3.44 -10.43 -5.65
C ALA A 28 -4.85 -11.05 -5.64
N GLY A 29 -5.83 -10.31 -6.19
CA GLY A 29 -7.22 -10.75 -6.27
C GLY A 29 -8.11 -10.42 -5.06
N THR A 30 -7.57 -9.88 -3.95
CA THR A 30 -8.40 -9.46 -2.79
C THR A 30 -9.24 -8.22 -3.04
N ILE A 31 -9.00 -7.52 -4.14
CA ILE A 31 -9.83 -6.42 -4.62
C ILE A 31 -10.07 -6.67 -6.11
N PRO A 32 -11.33 -6.83 -6.56
CA PRO A 32 -11.68 -6.90 -7.97
C PRO A 32 -11.21 -5.66 -8.73
N THR A 33 -10.69 -5.86 -9.95
CA THR A 33 -10.17 -4.76 -10.77
C THR A 33 -11.20 -3.65 -10.99
N ALA A 34 -12.46 -4.02 -11.23
CA ALA A 34 -13.54 -3.05 -11.43
C ALA A 34 -13.74 -2.15 -10.20
N ILE A 35 -13.68 -2.70 -8.98
CA ILE A 35 -13.79 -1.91 -7.74
C ILE A 35 -12.59 -0.96 -7.63
N MET A 36 -11.38 -1.46 -7.88
CA MET A 36 -10.17 -0.65 -7.83
C MET A 36 -10.20 0.51 -8.84
N GLU A 37 -10.68 0.26 -10.05
CA GLU A 37 -10.87 1.27 -11.10
C GLU A 37 -11.89 2.33 -10.69
N THR A 38 -13.04 1.92 -10.13
CA THR A 38 -14.05 2.85 -9.62
C THR A 38 -13.47 3.75 -8.52
N LEU A 39 -12.87 3.17 -7.49
CA LEU A 39 -12.28 3.92 -6.38
C LEU A 39 -11.20 4.90 -6.87
N HIS A 40 -10.35 4.47 -7.81
CA HIS A 40 -9.31 5.32 -8.37
C HIS A 40 -9.90 6.50 -9.18
N ASN A 41 -10.91 6.24 -10.01
CA ASN A 41 -11.58 7.28 -10.78
C ASN A 41 -12.26 8.31 -9.87
N ASP A 42 -12.87 7.87 -8.78
CA ASP A 42 -13.54 8.77 -7.84
C ASP A 42 -12.54 9.61 -7.04
N TYR A 43 -11.40 9.03 -6.67
CA TYR A 43 -10.26 9.77 -6.10
C TYR A 43 -9.74 10.85 -7.07
N GLU A 44 -9.50 10.49 -8.34
CA GLU A 44 -9.00 11.44 -9.34
C GLU A 44 -9.98 12.61 -9.55
N LYS A 45 -11.28 12.35 -9.61
CA LYS A 45 -12.31 13.39 -9.67
C LYS A 45 -12.30 14.28 -8.42
N ALA A 46 -12.17 13.69 -7.23
CA ALA A 46 -12.12 14.45 -5.98
C ALA A 46 -10.89 15.36 -5.92
N VAL A 47 -9.73 14.89 -6.38
CA VAL A 47 -8.50 15.70 -6.46
C VAL A 47 -8.65 16.84 -7.48
N GLN A 48 -9.20 16.57 -8.66
CA GLN A 48 -9.38 17.57 -9.72
C GLN A 48 -10.36 18.70 -9.32
N THR A 49 -11.41 18.37 -8.57
CA THR A 49 -12.43 19.34 -8.10
C THR A 49 -12.01 20.13 -6.86
N SER A 50 -10.88 19.80 -6.24
CA SER A 50 -10.46 20.35 -4.95
C SER A 50 -9.80 21.74 -4.99
N GLU A 51 -9.74 22.42 -6.14
CA GLU A 51 -9.18 23.78 -6.31
C GLU A 51 -7.80 24.01 -5.65
N ASN A 52 -6.90 23.03 -5.70
CA ASN A 52 -5.52 23.10 -5.16
C ASN A 52 -5.40 23.37 -3.65
N LEU A 53 -6.45 23.24 -2.85
CA LEU A 53 -6.31 23.29 -1.40
C LEU A 53 -5.66 21.99 -0.90
N HIS A 54 -4.40 22.06 -0.45
CA HIS A 54 -3.62 20.91 0.02
C HIS A 54 -4.41 20.01 0.99
N ILE A 55 -5.18 20.62 1.91
CA ILE A 55 -6.04 19.91 2.87
C ILE A 55 -7.10 19.05 2.18
N LYS A 56 -7.74 19.54 1.11
CA LYS A 56 -8.76 18.77 0.38
C LYS A 56 -8.16 17.58 -0.36
N ILE A 57 -6.96 17.75 -0.94
CA ILE A 57 -6.24 16.65 -1.60
C ILE A 57 -5.85 15.58 -0.58
N LEU A 58 -5.35 15.98 0.60
CA LEU A 58 -5.04 15.05 1.68
C LEU A 58 -6.30 14.30 2.15
N LYS A 59 -7.44 14.99 2.26
CA LYS A 59 -8.71 14.38 2.62
C LYS A 59 -9.17 13.37 1.57
N ALA A 60 -9.14 13.73 0.29
CA ALA A 60 -9.47 12.80 -0.79
C ALA A 60 -8.57 11.55 -0.78
N LYS A 61 -7.27 11.72 -0.50
CA LYS A 61 -6.33 10.60 -0.35
C LYS A 61 -6.65 9.71 0.84
N GLN A 62 -7.02 10.32 1.98
CA GLN A 62 -7.45 9.58 3.16
C GLN A 62 -8.72 8.79 2.89
N ASP A 63 -9.74 9.41 2.28
CA ASP A 63 -11.01 8.77 1.94
C ASP A 63 -10.82 7.63 0.93
N TYR A 64 -9.90 7.80 -0.02
CA TYR A 64 -9.53 6.75 -0.97
C TYR A 64 -8.87 5.56 -0.28
N PHE A 65 -7.95 5.80 0.66
CA PHE A 65 -7.30 4.76 1.44
C PHE A 65 -8.32 4.02 2.32
N GLU A 66 -9.20 4.74 3.01
CA GLU A 66 -10.24 4.15 3.86
C GLU A 66 -11.20 3.25 3.06
N GLN A 67 -11.59 3.66 1.85
CA GLN A 67 -12.41 2.82 0.98
C GLN A 67 -11.71 1.52 0.56
N ILE A 68 -10.40 1.57 0.29
CA ILE A 68 -9.61 0.37 -0.02
C ILE A 68 -9.56 -0.55 1.21
N GLU A 69 -9.28 -0.02 2.39
CA GLU A 69 -9.22 -0.79 3.63
C GLU A 69 -10.58 -1.45 3.93
N ASN A 70 -11.70 -0.73 3.78
CA ASN A 70 -13.03 -1.28 3.97
C ASN A 70 -13.35 -2.47 3.03
N VAL A 71 -12.87 -2.43 1.78
CA VAL A 71 -13.03 -3.56 0.85
C VAL A 71 -12.14 -4.74 1.23
N LEU A 72 -10.95 -4.49 1.77
CA LEU A 72 -10.06 -5.54 2.25
C LEU A 72 -10.60 -6.18 3.54
N ASP A 73 -11.09 -5.37 4.48
CA ASP A 73 -11.64 -5.79 5.76
C ASP A 73 -12.95 -6.59 5.63
N SER A 74 -13.73 -6.33 4.57
CA SER A 74 -14.93 -7.13 4.30
C SER A 74 -14.58 -8.59 4.03
N ALA A 75 -13.35 -8.87 3.57
CA ALA A 75 -12.86 -10.19 3.17
C ALA A 75 -13.80 -10.90 2.17
N GLU A 76 -14.57 -10.14 1.40
CA GLU A 76 -15.58 -10.64 0.46
C GLU A 76 -14.93 -11.24 -0.80
N PHE A 77 -13.73 -10.77 -1.16
CA PHE A 77 -13.07 -11.12 -2.41
C PHE A 77 -11.70 -11.76 -2.22
N GLY A 78 -11.34 -12.55 -3.24
CA GLY A 78 -9.98 -13.04 -3.42
C GLY A 78 -9.53 -14.08 -2.40
N PRO A 79 -8.27 -14.50 -2.50
CA PRO A 79 -7.78 -15.57 -1.68
C PRO A 79 -7.52 -15.10 -0.25
N THR A 80 -8.12 -15.78 0.72
CA THR A 80 -7.83 -15.57 2.13
C THR A 80 -6.63 -16.43 2.58
N TRP A 81 -5.56 -16.46 1.78
CA TRP A 81 -4.43 -17.38 2.02
C TRP A 81 -3.75 -17.17 3.38
N LEU A 82 -3.76 -15.95 3.89
CA LEU A 82 -3.19 -15.65 5.21
C LEU A 82 -3.96 -16.30 6.37
N LYS A 83 -5.24 -16.69 6.16
CA LYS A 83 -5.96 -17.53 7.14
C LYS A 83 -5.30 -18.89 7.34
N ASN A 84 -4.50 -19.37 6.38
CA ASN A 84 -3.71 -20.57 6.55
C ASN A 84 -2.39 -20.22 7.26
N PRO A 85 -2.16 -20.71 8.50
CA PRO A 85 -0.99 -20.34 9.29
C PRO A 85 0.33 -20.73 8.62
N GLU A 86 0.38 -21.80 7.82
CA GLU A 86 1.59 -22.18 7.10
C GLU A 86 1.95 -21.17 6.00
N ILE A 87 0.95 -20.65 5.30
CA ILE A 87 1.18 -19.65 4.26
C ILE A 87 1.55 -18.30 4.90
N ALA A 88 0.84 -17.90 5.96
CA ALA A 88 1.17 -16.69 6.71
C ALA A 88 2.60 -16.74 7.27
N ARG A 89 3.04 -17.90 7.77
CA ARG A 89 4.40 -18.12 8.23
C ARG A 89 5.42 -17.92 7.11
N VAL A 90 5.20 -18.47 5.91
CA VAL A 90 6.11 -18.28 4.76
C VAL A 90 6.24 -16.80 4.38
N VAL A 91 5.14 -16.06 4.38
CA VAL A 91 5.15 -14.61 4.09
C VAL A 91 5.93 -13.86 5.17
N SER A 92 5.65 -14.14 6.44
CA SER A 92 6.35 -13.54 7.58
C SER A 92 7.85 -13.81 7.54
N GLU A 93 8.25 -15.07 7.35
CA GLU A 93 9.65 -15.50 7.24
C GLU A 93 10.36 -14.82 6.07
N SER A 94 9.66 -14.59 4.96
CA SER A 94 10.23 -13.88 3.81
C SER A 94 10.53 -12.41 4.13
N ILE A 95 9.67 -11.75 4.91
CA ILE A 95 9.92 -10.36 5.39
C ILE A 95 11.11 -10.37 6.36
N HIS A 96 11.10 -11.26 7.36
CA HIS A 96 12.20 -11.37 8.31
C HIS A 96 13.53 -11.74 7.65
N PHE A 97 13.51 -12.54 6.59
CA PHE A 97 14.73 -12.95 5.88
C PHE A 97 15.53 -11.75 5.34
N TYR A 98 14.87 -10.66 4.95
CA TYR A 98 15.52 -9.47 4.41
C TYR A 98 15.90 -8.43 5.47
N ASP A 99 15.52 -8.64 6.73
CA ASP A 99 15.99 -7.82 7.84
C ASP A 99 17.53 -7.86 7.91
N GLN A 100 18.13 -6.69 8.10
CA GLN A 100 19.56 -6.41 8.06
C GLN A 100 20.28 -6.74 6.73
N LYS A 101 19.57 -7.23 5.70
CA LYS A 101 20.14 -7.46 4.36
C LYS A 101 19.79 -6.34 3.38
N MET A 102 18.52 -5.95 3.36
CA MET A 102 18.00 -4.94 2.44
C MET A 102 17.36 -3.76 3.18
N TYR A 103 16.87 -4.00 4.39
CA TYR A 103 16.25 -2.99 5.26
C TYR A 103 16.44 -3.37 6.73
N LYS A 104 16.27 -2.38 7.61
CA LYS A 104 16.14 -2.62 9.05
C LYS A 104 14.65 -2.77 9.38
N LEU A 105 14.24 -3.95 9.82
CA LEU A 105 12.87 -4.26 10.18
C LEU A 105 12.59 -3.81 11.62
N TRP A 106 11.58 -2.97 11.80
CA TRP A 106 11.13 -2.52 13.13
C TRP A 106 9.98 -3.38 13.67
N CYS A 107 9.04 -3.74 12.79
CA CYS A 107 7.88 -4.56 13.09
C CYS A 107 7.37 -5.19 11.78
N ALA A 108 6.89 -6.43 11.85
CA ALA A 108 6.16 -7.07 10.77
C ALA A 108 4.94 -7.79 11.35
N ILE A 109 3.80 -7.70 10.67
CA ILE A 109 2.58 -8.42 10.99
C ILE A 109 2.12 -9.10 9.70
N ALA A 110 1.96 -10.42 9.76
CA ALA A 110 1.36 -11.23 8.72
C ALA A 110 0.37 -12.17 9.42
N SER A 111 -0.91 -11.93 9.23
CA SER A 111 -2.02 -12.64 9.88
C SER A 111 -3.14 -12.90 8.88
#